data_AF-A0A2V6WLN1-F1
#
_entry.id   AF-A0A2V6WLN1-F1
#
_cell.length_a   1.000
_cell.length_b   1.000
_cell.length_c   1.000
_cell.angle_alpha   90.00
_cell.angle_beta   90.00
_cell.angle_gamma   90.00
#
_symmetry.space_group_name_H-M   'P 1'
#
loop_
_entity.id
_entity.type
_entity.pdbx_description
1 polymer ?
#
loop_
_entity_poly.entity_id
_entity_poly.type
_entity_poly.pdbx_seq_one_letter_code
_entity_poly.pdbx_strand_id
1 'polypeptide(L)'
;MRAGWLVALSLVVSAAAIAVYSQLLRVPAVRNNPEGYVAAFAIAAVIAGLAVALGRRWYAWTALAVSLVLLLGGATFNFVLARIPAAHTTLRVGERAPDFTLSDAAGRPVTLAGYRGRQPVVLVFYRGYW
;
A
#
# COMPACT_ATOMS: atom_id res chain seq x y z
N MET A 1 -25.70 3.29 -28.07
CA MET A 1 -25.34 4.36 -27.11
C MET A 1 -24.80 3.83 -25.78
N ARG A 2 -25.35 2.73 -25.22
CA ARG A 2 -25.00 2.21 -23.88
C ARG A 2 -23.52 1.82 -23.67
N ALA A 3 -22.86 1.20 -24.65
CA ALA A 3 -21.47 0.73 -24.50
C ALA A 3 -20.43 1.88 -24.40
N GLY A 4 -20.67 3.04 -25.03
CA GLY A 4 -19.75 4.18 -24.94
C GLY A 4 -19.71 4.80 -23.55
N TRP A 5 -20.87 4.89 -22.89
CA TRP A 5 -20.96 5.38 -21.52
C TRP A 5 -20.25 4.45 -20.52
N LEU A 6 -20.42 3.13 -20.67
CA LEU A 6 -19.73 2.16 -19.81
C LEU A 6 -18.20 2.26 -19.94
N VAL A 7 -17.69 2.45 -21.16
CA VAL A 7 -16.25 2.69 -21.38
C VAL A 7 -15.78 3.98 -20.70
N ALA A 8 -16.50 5.08 -20.87
CA ALA A 8 -16.16 6.33 -20.19
C ALA A 8 -16.18 6.14 -18.66
N LEU A 9 -17.19 5.46 -18.15
CA LEU A 9 -17.33 5.18 -16.71
C LEU A 9 -16.17 4.34 -16.17
N SER A 10 -15.76 3.26 -16.85
CA SER A 10 -14.63 2.44 -16.38
C SER A 10 -13.31 3.23 -16.32
N LEU A 11 -13.10 4.11 -17.31
CA LEU A 11 -11.90 4.97 -17.36
C LEU A 11 -11.94 6.05 -16.27
N VAL A 12 -13.12 6.66 -16.04
CA VAL A 12 -13.30 7.64 -14.96
C VAL A 12 -13.11 7.00 -13.59
N VAL A 13 -13.65 5.80 -13.34
CA VAL A 13 -13.44 5.07 -12.08
C VAL A 13 -11.96 4.79 -11.87
N SER A 14 -11.25 4.33 -12.89
CA SER A 14 -9.80 4.08 -12.81
C SER A 14 -9.01 5.36 -12.52
N ALA A 15 -9.29 6.45 -13.25
CA ALA A 15 -8.61 7.73 -13.06
C ALA A 15 -8.91 8.34 -11.69
N ALA A 16 -10.16 8.28 -11.25
CA ALA A 16 -10.59 8.74 -9.93
C ALA A 16 -9.91 7.94 -8.82
N ALA A 17 -9.78 6.62 -8.95
CA ALA A 17 -9.06 5.81 -7.97
C ALA A 17 -7.60 6.27 -7.80
N ILE A 18 -6.90 6.55 -8.91
CA ILE A 18 -5.53 7.06 -8.89
C ILE A 18 -5.48 8.45 -8.25
N ALA A 19 -6.35 9.37 -8.69
CA ALA A 19 -6.40 10.73 -8.17
C ALA A 19 -6.69 10.76 -6.67
N VAL A 20 -7.75 10.07 -6.22
CA VAL A 20 -8.14 9.99 -4.81
C VAL A 20 -7.03 9.38 -3.97
N TYR A 21 -6.45 8.26 -4.41
CA TYR A 21 -5.35 7.63 -3.68
C TYR A 21 -4.16 8.57 -3.54
N SER A 22 -3.75 9.24 -4.63
CA SER A 22 -2.63 10.19 -4.62
C SER A 22 -2.84 11.38 -3.66
N GLN A 23 -4.05 11.95 -3.62
CA GLN A 23 -4.38 13.05 -2.71
C GLN A 23 -4.40 12.58 -1.24
N LEU A 24 -4.82 11.34 -1.00
CA LEU A 24 -4.95 10.75 0.33
C LEU A 24 -3.70 10.00 0.80
N LEU A 25 -2.57 10.06 0.08
CA LEU A 25 -1.30 9.45 0.51
C LEU A 25 -0.82 9.93 1.87
N ARG A 26 -1.25 11.13 2.32
CA ARG A 26 -0.93 11.66 3.64
C ARG A 26 -1.72 10.99 4.76
N VAL A 27 -2.85 10.34 4.45
CA VAL A 27 -3.71 9.67 5.42
C VAL A 27 -3.21 8.23 5.61
N PRO A 28 -2.66 7.86 6.78
CA PRO A 28 -2.07 6.54 6.98
C PRO A 28 -3.05 5.39 6.74
N ALA A 29 -4.32 5.58 7.10
CA ALA A 29 -5.37 4.59 6.88
C ALA A 29 -5.65 4.30 5.41
N VAL A 30 -5.35 5.22 4.49
CA VAL A 30 -5.50 4.99 3.04
C VAL A 30 -4.20 4.48 2.44
N ARG A 31 -3.08 5.13 2.76
CA ARG A 31 -1.75 4.76 2.25
C ARG A 31 -1.35 3.32 2.59
N ASN A 32 -1.71 2.85 3.79
CA ASN A 32 -1.33 1.51 4.24
C ASN A 32 -2.29 0.40 3.76
N ASN A 33 -3.42 0.76 3.14
CA ASN A 33 -4.51 -0.14 2.78
C ASN A 33 -4.81 -0.06 1.28
N PRO A 34 -4.00 -0.74 0.44
CA PRO A 34 -4.12 -0.65 -1.02
C PRO A 34 -5.37 -1.32 -1.60
N GLU A 35 -6.09 -2.11 -0.80
CA GLU A 35 -7.30 -2.83 -1.22
C GLU A 35 -8.38 -1.91 -1.80
N GLY A 36 -8.50 -0.67 -1.31
CA GLY A 36 -9.55 0.26 -1.75
C GLY A 36 -9.44 0.62 -3.23
N TYR A 37 -8.26 1.06 -3.68
CA TYR A 37 -8.09 1.46 -5.08
C TYR A 37 -7.95 0.24 -6.01
N VAL A 38 -7.42 -0.89 -5.52
CA VAL A 38 -7.38 -2.14 -6.29
C VAL A 38 -8.80 -2.67 -6.53
N ALA A 39 -9.69 -2.59 -5.53
CA ALA A 39 -11.11 -2.91 -5.70
C ALA A 39 -11.79 -1.98 -6.72
N ALA A 40 -11.44 -0.69 -6.74
CA ALA A 40 -11.93 0.23 -7.75
C ALA A 40 -11.49 -0.16 -9.18
N PHE A 41 -10.25 -0.62 -9.37
CA PHE A 41 -9.81 -1.17 -10.66
C PHE A 41 -10.55 -2.46 -11.03
N ALA A 42 -10.88 -3.32 -10.06
CA ALA A 42 -11.70 -4.49 -10.30
C ALA A 42 -13.11 -4.11 -10.78
N ILE A 43 -13.73 -3.13 -10.15
CA ILE A 43 -15.03 -2.57 -10.58
C ILE A 43 -14.92 -1.99 -12.00
N ALA A 44 -13.86 -1.22 -12.29
CA ALA A 44 -13.63 -0.69 -13.63
C ALA A 44 -13.49 -1.79 -14.69
N ALA A 45 -12.76 -2.88 -14.39
CA ALA A 45 -12.60 -4.01 -15.29
C ALA A 45 -13.94 -4.72 -15.55
N VAL A 46 -14.79 -4.89 -14.54
CA VAL A 46 -16.14 -5.44 -14.70
C VAL A 46 -17.00 -4.54 -15.60
N ILE A 47 -16.98 -3.22 -15.37
CA ILE A 47 -17.73 -2.26 -16.20
C ILE A 47 -17.25 -2.30 -17.66
N ALA A 48 -15.94 -2.34 -17.89
CA ALA A 48 -15.36 -2.45 -19.23
C ALA A 48 -15.71 -3.79 -19.90
N GLY A 49 -15.72 -4.90 -19.14
CA GLY A 49 -16.15 -6.21 -19.61
C GLY A 49 -17.62 -6.23 -20.06
N LEU A 50 -18.50 -5.58 -19.29
CA LEU A 50 -19.89 -5.37 -19.69
C LEU A 50 -19.98 -4.51 -20.96
N ALA A 51 -19.14 -3.49 -21.11
CA ALA A 51 -19.10 -2.69 -22.32
C ALA A 51 -18.72 -3.52 -23.56
N VAL A 52 -17.74 -4.42 -23.43
CA VAL A 52 -17.33 -5.36 -24.48
C VAL A 52 -18.45 -6.32 -24.85
N ALA A 53 -19.12 -6.89 -23.85
CA ALA A 53 -20.22 -7.83 -24.05
C ALA A 53 -21.43 -7.19 -24.76
N LEU A 54 -21.75 -5.94 -24.40
CA LEU A 54 -22.91 -5.21 -24.91
C LEU A 54 -22.65 -4.44 -26.21
N GLY A 55 -21.40 -4.18 -26.54
CA GLY A 55 -21.02 -3.45 -27.74
C GLY A 55 -19.65 -3.92 -28.20
N ARG A 56 -19.63 -4.82 -29.19
CA ARG A 56 -18.43 -5.42 -29.79
C ARG A 56 -17.61 -4.40 -30.60
N ARG A 57 -17.22 -3.30 -29.97
CA ARG A 57 -16.47 -2.19 -30.55
C ARG A 57 -15.04 -2.26 -30.04
N TRP A 58 -14.08 -1.93 -30.90
CA TRP A 58 -12.64 -2.06 -30.61
C TRP A 58 -12.22 -1.25 -29.35
N TYR A 59 -12.80 -0.07 -29.13
CA TYR A 59 -12.46 0.77 -27.99
C TYR A 59 -12.97 0.22 -26.64
N ALA A 60 -13.94 -0.70 -26.63
CA ALA A 60 -14.36 -1.37 -25.40
C ALA A 60 -13.29 -2.38 -24.95
N TRP A 61 -12.65 -3.05 -25.90
CA TRP A 61 -11.53 -3.94 -25.63
C TRP A 61 -10.30 -3.20 -25.10
N THR A 62 -10.01 -2.01 -25.62
CA THR A 62 -8.90 -1.20 -25.10
C THR A 62 -9.17 -0.75 -23.66
N ALA A 63 -10.39 -0.31 -23.36
CA ALA A 63 -10.77 0.05 -21.98
C ALA A 63 -10.69 -1.13 -21.01
N LEU A 64 -11.09 -2.32 -21.46
CA LEU A 64 -10.95 -3.55 -20.68
C LEU A 64 -9.48 -3.90 -20.45
N ALA A 65 -8.64 -3.86 -21.50
CA ALA A 65 -7.22 -4.13 -21.39
C ALA A 65 -6.54 -3.18 -20.40
N VAL A 66 -6.82 -1.87 -20.48
CA VAL A 66 -6.29 -0.87 -19.53
C VAL A 66 -6.73 -1.19 -18.09
N SER A 67 -8.02 -1.46 -17.89
CA SER A 67 -8.56 -1.75 -16.54
C SER A 67 -7.96 -3.03 -15.96
N LEU A 68 -7.74 -4.06 -16.79
CA LEU A 68 -7.09 -5.30 -16.39
C LEU A 68 -5.60 -5.10 -16.09
N VAL A 69 -4.88 -4.30 -16.88
CA VAL A 69 -3.48 -3.98 -16.59
C VAL A 69 -3.35 -3.23 -15.26
N LEU A 70 -4.22 -2.26 -14.99
CA LEU A 70 -4.24 -1.55 -13.71
C LEU A 70 -4.59 -2.48 -12.55
N LEU A 71 -5.59 -3.33 -12.71
CA LEU A 71 -5.99 -4.30 -11.69
C LEU A 71 -4.86 -5.29 -11.39
N LEU A 72 -4.34 -5.97 -12.41
CA LEU A 72 -3.33 -7.01 -12.24
C LEU A 72 -1.99 -6.42 -11.80
N GLY A 73 -1.58 -5.29 -12.38
CA GLY A 73 -0.37 -4.57 -11.98
C GLY A 73 -0.47 -4.07 -10.55
N GLY A 74 -1.58 -3.40 -10.21
CA GLY A 74 -1.86 -2.93 -8.86
C GLY A 74 -1.90 -4.07 -7.84
N ALA A 75 -2.62 -5.14 -8.13
CA ALA A 75 -2.71 -6.30 -7.24
C ALA A 75 -1.36 -7.00 -7.07
N THR A 76 -0.63 -7.26 -8.15
CA THR A 76 0.68 -7.92 -8.10
C THR A 76 1.69 -7.08 -7.33
N PHE A 77 1.76 -5.78 -7.62
CA PHE A 77 2.68 -4.90 -6.91
C PHE A 77 2.39 -4.88 -5.42
N ASN A 78 1.14 -4.69 -5.00
CA ASN A 78 0.82 -4.49 -3.57
C ASN A 78 0.73 -5.79 -2.77
N PHE A 79 0.19 -6.85 -3.37
CA PHE A 79 -0.07 -8.11 -2.65
C PHE A 79 0.97 -9.19 -2.90
N VAL A 80 1.95 -8.98 -3.78
CA VAL A 80 3.05 -9.92 -4.01
C VAL A 80 4.41 -9.24 -3.86
N LEU A 81 4.72 -8.23 -4.68
CA LEU A 81 6.06 -7.63 -4.74
C LEU A 81 6.39 -6.73 -3.55
N ALA A 82 5.43 -5.92 -3.09
CA ALA A 82 5.61 -4.93 -2.04
C ALA A 82 5.12 -5.41 -0.66
N ARG A 83 4.83 -6.71 -0.50
CA ARG A 83 4.46 -7.27 0.80
C ARG A 83 5.63 -7.16 1.76
N ILE A 84 5.44 -6.40 2.83
CA ILE A 84 6.34 -6.40 3.98
C ILE A 84 5.90 -7.55 4.89
N PRO A 85 6.80 -8.47 5.28
CA PRO A 85 6.48 -9.51 6.26
C PRO A 85 5.89 -8.89 7.52
N ALA A 86 4.78 -9.45 8.01
CA ALA A 86 4.22 -9.02 9.27
C ALA A 86 5.24 -9.30 10.38
N ALA A 87 5.77 -8.26 10.99
CA ALA A 87 6.57 -8.38 12.21
C ALA A 87 5.61 -8.29 13.39
N HIS A 88 5.39 -9.41 14.07
CA HIS A 88 4.63 -9.40 15.31
C HIS A 88 5.54 -8.89 16.44
N THR A 89 5.33 -7.66 16.89
CA THR A 89 5.95 -7.20 18.14
C THR A 89 5.28 -7.91 19.30
N THR A 90 6.03 -8.78 19.98
CA THR A 90 5.57 -9.51 21.16
C THR A 90 5.70 -8.72 22.46
N LEU A 91 6.44 -7.60 22.45
CA LEU A 91 6.68 -6.79 23.64
C LEU A 91 5.42 -6.08 24.12
N ARG A 92 5.11 -6.25 25.40
CA ARG A 92 3.98 -5.60 26.06
C ARG A 92 4.45 -4.55 27.06
N VAL A 93 3.59 -3.57 27.35
CA VAL A 93 3.86 -2.60 28.42
C VAL A 93 4.03 -3.35 29.74
N GLY A 94 5.10 -3.04 30.47
CA GLY A 94 5.47 -3.71 31.72
C GLY A 94 6.43 -4.89 31.54
N GLU A 95 6.61 -5.41 30.32
CA GLU A 95 7.65 -6.40 30.05
C GLU A 95 9.03 -5.76 30.07
N ARG A 96 10.02 -6.52 30.55
CA ARG A 96 11.41 -6.09 30.55
C ARG A 96 11.91 -6.00 29.12
N ALA A 97 12.38 -4.82 28.72
CA ALA A 97 13.01 -4.63 27.42
C ALA A 97 14.21 -5.59 27.24
N PRO A 98 14.31 -6.31 26.12
CA PRO A 98 15.47 -7.14 25.79
C PRO A 98 16.75 -6.30 25.80
N ASP A 99 17.81 -6.86 26.35
CA ASP A 99 19.12 -6.20 26.33
C ASP A 99 19.71 -6.22 24.93
N PHE A 100 20.49 -5.19 24.61
CA PHE A 100 21.30 -5.16 23.40
C PHE A 100 22.49 -4.25 23.60
N THR A 101 23.52 -4.48 22.80
CA THR A 101 24.67 -3.59 22.63
C THR A 101 24.78 -3.21 21.17
N LEU A 102 24.74 -1.91 20.89
CA LEU A 102 24.92 -1.36 19.54
C LEU A 102 26.00 -0.30 19.56
N SER A 103 26.68 -0.09 18.44
CA SER A 103 27.61 1.01 18.30
C SER A 103 26.86 2.34 18.20
N ASP A 104 27.37 3.37 18.88
CA ASP A 104 26.96 4.76 18.66
C ASP A 104 27.55 5.31 17.35
N ALA A 105 27.25 6.58 17.04
CA ALA A 105 27.74 7.25 15.84
C ALA A 105 29.28 7.37 15.78
N ALA A 106 29.98 7.26 16.91
CA ALA A 106 31.44 7.25 17.00
C ALA A 106 32.02 5.82 17.03
N GLY A 107 31.20 4.79 16.81
CA GLY A 107 31.59 3.38 16.85
C GLY A 107 31.70 2.80 18.27
N ARG A 108 31.41 3.58 19.32
CA ARG A 108 31.56 3.14 20.71
C ARG A 108 30.39 2.25 21.10
N PRO A 109 30.63 1.11 21.78
CA PRO A 109 29.55 0.23 22.21
C PRO A 109 28.68 0.89 23.29
N VAL A 110 27.36 0.84 23.10
CA VAL A 110 26.34 1.30 24.04
C VAL A 110 25.43 0.13 24.38
N THR A 111 25.35 -0.22 25.67
CA THR A 111 24.54 -1.32 26.18
C THR A 111 23.32 -0.80 26.94
N LEU A 112 22.12 -1.28 26.61
CA LEU A 112 20.87 -0.85 27.25
C LEU A 112 20.89 -1.08 28.76
N ALA A 113 21.47 -2.19 29.23
CA ALA A 113 21.68 -2.49 30.65
C ALA A 113 22.30 -1.34 31.46
N GLY A 114 23.21 -0.58 30.85
CA GLY A 114 24.00 0.46 31.53
C GLY A 114 23.17 1.64 32.04
N TYR A 115 21.93 1.77 31.57
CA TYR A 115 21.01 2.84 31.97
C TYR A 115 19.97 2.42 33.01
N ARG A 116 19.88 1.11 33.33
CA ARG A 116 18.89 0.59 34.29
C ARG A 116 19.05 1.25 35.65
N GLY A 117 17.94 1.76 36.20
CA GLY A 117 17.91 2.43 37.51
C GLY A 117 18.62 3.79 37.55
N ARG A 118 19.18 4.27 36.44
CA ARG A 118 19.85 5.57 36.36
C ARG A 118 18.97 6.63 35.73
N GLN A 119 18.32 6.28 34.61
CA GLN A 119 17.45 7.20 33.89
C GLN A 119 16.45 6.45 33.00
N PRO A 120 15.30 7.07 32.66
CA PRO A 120 14.43 6.58 31.59
C PRO A 120 15.15 6.55 30.25
N VAL A 121 14.82 5.57 29.39
CA VAL A 121 15.38 5.42 28.05
C VAL A 121 14.25 5.36 27.03
N VAL A 122 14.35 6.16 25.97
CA VAL A 122 13.46 6.12 24.81
C VAL A 122 14.19 5.45 23.66
N LEU A 123 13.61 4.39 23.10
CA LEU A 123 14.15 3.68 21.94
C LEU A 123 13.40 4.10 20.68
N VAL A 124 14.14 4.65 19.71
CA VAL A 124 13.59 5.05 18.40
C VAL A 124 14.20 4.16 17.33
N PHE A 125 13.37 3.32 16.71
CA PHE A 125 13.75 2.52 15.56
C PHE A 125 13.38 3.28 14.28
N TYR A 126 14.35 3.49 13.40
CA TYR A 126 14.13 4.10 12.09
C TYR A 126 14.76 3.25 11.00
N ARG A 127 14.22 3.37 9.79
CA ARG A 127 14.74 2.67 8.60
C ARG A 127 15.48 3.69 7.73
N GLY A 128 16.80 3.53 7.58
CA GLY A 128 17.65 4.40 6.78
C GLY A 128 19.00 4.70 7.44
N TYR A 129 19.87 5.40 6.73
CA TYR A 129 21.06 6.06 7.28
C TYR A 129 20.78 7.56 7.29
N TRP A 130 21.08 8.23 8.40
CA TRP A 130 21.00 9.70 8.53
C TRP A 130 22.40 10.23 8.77
#